data_AF-Q05QZ2-F1
#
_entry.id   AF-Q05QZ2-F1
#
_cell.length_a   1.000
_cell.length_b   1.000
_cell.length_c   1.000
_cell.angle_alpha   90.00
_cell.angle_beta   90.00
_cell.angle_gamma   90.00
#
_symmetry.space_group_name_H-M   'P 1'
#
loop_
_entity.id
_entity.type
_entity.pdbx_description
1 polymer ?
#
loop_
_entity_poly.entity_id
_entity_poly.type
_entity_poly.pdbx_seq_one_letter_code
_entity_poly.pdbx_strand_id
1 'polypeptide(L)'
;MSDFDQDQQESNGSEEQGTTANQQTLTFDGRVYPMQALPPEAINLLNDLIRSENELNEHRFRMRQLAAAQQSLTAALGQIIQNAGIEPIAEGEGEGEGFKPWIPNQEDNSASEEVEAA
;
A
#
# COMPACT_ATOMS: atom_id res chain seq x y z
N MET A 1 -14.49 29.80 -66.77
CA MET A 1 -14.01 29.86 -65.38
C MET A 1 -14.95 28.96 -64.59
N SER A 2 -14.60 27.80 -64.05
CA SER A 2 -13.36 27.02 -63.91
C SER A 2 -13.88 25.64 -63.47
N ASP A 3 -13.55 24.55 -64.16
CA ASP A 3 -12.57 23.59 -63.67
C ASP A 3 -12.81 23.14 -62.21
N PHE A 4 -13.46 22.00 -62.05
CA PHE A 4 -13.42 21.23 -60.80
C PHE A 4 -13.62 19.74 -61.13
N ASP A 5 -12.58 19.15 -61.71
CA ASP A 5 -12.30 17.73 -61.56
C ASP A 5 -12.17 17.39 -60.08
N GLN A 6 -13.00 16.46 -59.59
CA GLN A 6 -12.74 15.77 -58.34
C GLN A 6 -12.95 14.28 -58.55
N ASP A 7 -11.95 13.66 -59.17
CA ASP A 7 -11.62 12.26 -58.95
C ASP A 7 -11.39 12.05 -57.44
N GLN A 8 -12.37 11.47 -56.76
CA GLN A 8 -12.14 10.75 -55.51
C GLN A 8 -12.38 9.27 -55.77
N GLN A 9 -11.37 8.69 -56.39
CA GLN A 9 -11.08 7.27 -56.36
C GLN A 9 -10.55 6.93 -54.96
N GLU A 10 -11.43 6.65 -54.00
CA GLU A 10 -11.00 5.95 -52.78
C GLU A 10 -11.15 4.45 -52.98
N SER A 11 -9.96 3.88 -53.18
CA SER A 11 -9.65 2.47 -53.26
C SER A 11 -10.20 1.70 -52.06
N ASN A 12 -10.69 0.52 -52.40
CA ASN A 12 -10.96 -0.60 -51.53
C ASN A 12 -9.81 -0.83 -50.52
N GLY A 13 -9.99 -0.37 -49.29
CA GLY A 13 -9.25 -0.82 -48.12
C GLY A 13 -10.21 -1.57 -47.23
N SER A 14 -10.31 -2.89 -47.42
CA SER A 14 -10.87 -3.78 -46.41
C SER A 14 -9.98 -3.65 -45.17
N GLU A 15 -10.31 -2.71 -44.29
CA GLU A 15 -9.78 -2.70 -42.93
C GLU A 15 -10.37 -3.93 -42.25
N GLU A 16 -9.62 -5.03 -42.31
CA GLU A 16 -9.71 -6.09 -41.32
C GLU A 16 -9.60 -5.41 -39.96
N GLN A 17 -10.76 -5.19 -39.34
CA GLN A 17 -10.91 -4.81 -37.95
C GLN A 17 -10.48 -6.03 -37.13
N GLY A 18 -9.18 -6.32 -37.17
CA GLY A 18 -8.50 -7.22 -36.27
C GLY A 18 -8.75 -6.66 -34.89
N THR A 19 -9.61 -7.34 -34.14
CA THR A 19 -9.79 -7.11 -32.72
C THR A 19 -8.41 -7.24 -32.10
N THR A 20 -7.77 -6.11 -31.81
CA THR A 20 -6.65 -6.04 -30.88
C THR A 20 -7.25 -6.40 -29.54
N ALA A 21 -7.44 -7.70 -29.30
CA ALA A 21 -7.69 -8.24 -27.98
C ALA A 21 -6.59 -7.63 -27.12
N ASN A 22 -6.98 -6.80 -26.16
CA ASN A 22 -6.08 -6.20 -25.20
C ASN A 22 -5.45 -7.36 -24.43
N GLN A 23 -4.34 -7.90 -24.94
CA GLN A 23 -3.70 -9.09 -24.41
C GLN A 23 -3.17 -8.71 -23.04
N GLN A 24 -3.82 -9.22 -22.00
CA GLN A 24 -3.35 -9.06 -20.64
C GLN A 24 -1.98 -9.74 -20.53
N THR A 25 -1.02 -9.03 -19.95
CA THR A 25 0.35 -9.52 -19.77
C THR A 25 0.72 -9.52 -18.29
N LEU A 26 1.54 -10.50 -17.89
CA LEU A 26 2.16 -10.59 -16.58
C LEU A 26 3.63 -10.20 -16.72
N THR A 27 4.08 -9.22 -15.93
CA THR A 27 5.53 -8.95 -15.79
C THR A 27 6.04 -9.68 -14.56
N PHE A 28 6.95 -10.63 -14.76
CA PHE A 28 7.56 -11.42 -13.69
C PHE A 28 9.04 -11.61 -13.97
N ASP A 29 9.89 -11.36 -12.96
CA ASP A 29 11.36 -11.46 -13.07
C ASP A 29 11.94 -10.64 -14.25
N GLY A 30 11.42 -9.43 -14.46
CA GLY A 30 11.84 -8.54 -15.54
C GLY A 30 11.44 -8.99 -16.96
N ARG A 31 10.65 -10.07 -17.09
CA ARG A 31 10.15 -10.59 -18.36
C ARG A 31 8.64 -10.44 -18.45
N VAL A 32 8.14 -10.33 -19.68
CA VAL A 32 6.71 -10.16 -19.96
C VAL A 32 6.17 -11.45 -20.57
N TYR A 33 5.11 -11.98 -19.96
CA TYR A 33 4.41 -13.20 -20.37
C TYR A 33 2.97 -12.85 -20.74
N PRO A 34 2.45 -13.33 -21.88
CA PRO A 34 1.02 -13.20 -22.18
C PRO A 34 0.21 -14.09 -21.23
N MET A 35 -0.83 -13.54 -20.60
CA MET A 35 -1.66 -14.27 -19.62
C MET A 35 -2.26 -15.56 -20.20
N GLN A 36 -2.66 -15.54 -21.48
CA GLN A 36 -3.24 -16.72 -22.14
C GLN A 36 -2.24 -17.87 -22.38
N ALA A 37 -0.94 -17.62 -22.25
CA ALA A 37 0.09 -18.66 -22.37
C ALA A 37 0.49 -19.26 -21.02
N LEU A 38 -0.03 -18.72 -19.91
CA LEU A 38 0.26 -19.24 -18.57
C LEU A 38 -0.54 -20.52 -18.31
N PRO A 39 0.07 -21.52 -17.64
CA PRO A 39 -0.65 -22.71 -17.23
C PRO A 39 -1.68 -22.37 -16.13
N PRO A 40 -2.79 -23.13 -16.01
CA PRO A 40 -3.84 -22.86 -15.03
C PRO A 40 -3.33 -22.75 -13.58
N GLU A 41 -2.33 -23.54 -13.22
CA GLU A 41 -1.71 -23.51 -11.89
C GLU A 41 -1.04 -22.16 -11.59
N ALA A 42 -0.39 -21.56 -12.59
CA ALA A 42 0.22 -20.24 -12.46
C ALA A 42 -0.83 -19.13 -12.31
N ILE A 43 -1.95 -19.25 -13.03
CA ILE A 43 -3.09 -18.31 -12.89
C ILE A 43 -3.69 -18.40 -11.49
N ASN A 44 -3.84 -19.60 -10.93
CA ASN A 44 -4.34 -19.78 -9.56
C ASN A 44 -3.41 -19.13 -8.53
N LEU A 45 -2.10 -19.37 -8.64
CA LEU A 45 -1.12 -18.74 -7.76
C LEU A 45 -1.12 -17.21 -7.88
N LEU A 46 -1.27 -16.67 -9.09
CA LEU A 46 -1.38 -15.23 -9.30
C LEU A 46 -2.63 -14.66 -8.61
N ASN A 47 -3.76 -15.35 -8.70
CA ASN A 47 -4.99 -14.95 -8.03
C ASN A 47 -4.86 -14.99 -6.50
N ASP A 48 -4.21 -16.03 -5.97
CA ASP A 48 -3.93 -16.15 -4.54
C ASP A 48 -3.00 -15.04 -4.06
N LEU A 49 -1.98 -14.71 -4.85
CA LEU A 49 -1.07 -13.59 -4.57
C LEU A 49 -1.85 -12.26 -4.52
N ILE A 50 -2.69 -11.98 -5.52
CA ILE A 50 -3.52 -10.76 -5.56
C ILE A 50 -4.44 -10.70 -4.34
N ARG A 51 -5.07 -11.82 -3.95
CA ARG A 51 -5.89 -11.88 -2.73
C ARG A 51 -5.06 -11.55 -1.49
N SER A 52 -3.88 -12.16 -1.34
CA SER A 52 -3.01 -11.93 -0.17
C SER A 52 -2.54 -10.48 -0.06
N GLU A 53 -2.21 -9.83 -1.18
CA GLU A 53 -1.85 -8.41 -1.22
C GLU A 53 -3.01 -7.51 -0.82
N ASN A 54 -4.23 -7.83 -1.25
CA ASN A 54 -5.43 -7.11 -0.83
C ASN A 54 -5.70 -7.25 0.68
N GLU A 55 -5.57 -8.46 1.22
CA GLU A 55 -5.69 -8.72 2.66
C GLU A 55 -4.62 -7.95 3.45
N LEU A 56 -3.36 -7.96 2.98
CA LEU A 56 -2.27 -7.21 3.59
C LEU A 56 -2.56 -5.70 3.60
N ASN A 57 -3.08 -5.16 2.50
CA ASN A 57 -3.46 -3.75 2.41
C ASN A 57 -4.60 -3.40 3.38
N GLU A 58 -5.56 -4.30 3.56
CA GLU A 58 -6.61 -4.13 4.56
C GLU A 58 -6.04 -4.14 5.99
N HIS A 59 -5.14 -5.07 6.31
CA HIS A 59 -4.46 -5.10 7.61
C HIS A 59 -3.66 -3.83 7.87
N ARG A 60 -2.91 -3.32 6.89
CA ARG A 60 -2.20 -2.04 6.99
C ARG A 60 -3.16 -0.89 7.27
N PHE A 61 -4.33 -0.88 6.63
CA PHE A 61 -5.35 0.12 6.90
C PHE A 61 -5.91 0.03 8.32
N ARG A 62 -6.30 -1.17 8.78
CA ARG A 62 -6.78 -1.40 10.16
C ARG A 62 -5.74 -0.99 11.20
N MET A 63 -4.45 -1.25 10.95
CA MET A 63 -3.37 -0.83 11.85
C MET A 63 -3.26 0.69 11.99
N ARG A 64 -3.44 1.45 10.89
CA ARG A 64 -3.49 2.91 10.97
C ARG A 64 -4.70 3.40 11.77
N GLN A 65 -5.86 2.75 11.62
CA GLN A 65 -7.04 3.07 12.41
C GLN A 65 -6.83 2.79 13.89
N LEU A 66 -6.20 1.66 14.23
CA LEU A 66 -5.87 1.31 15.61
C LEU A 66 -4.95 2.35 16.25
N ALA A 67 -3.89 2.77 15.55
CA ALA A 67 -2.97 3.80 16.02
C ALA A 67 -3.69 5.14 16.27
N ALA A 68 -4.57 5.56 15.36
CA ALA A 68 -5.37 6.77 15.53
C ALA A 68 -6.32 6.67 16.74
N ALA A 69 -6.96 5.51 16.94
CA ALA A 69 -7.82 5.27 18.10
C ALA A 69 -7.03 5.31 19.41
N GLN A 70 -5.83 4.71 19.46
CA GLN A 70 -4.95 4.75 20.62
C GLN A 70 -4.54 6.18 20.97
N GLN A 71 -4.17 7.00 19.99
CA GLN A 71 -3.83 8.40 20.20
C GLN A 71 -5.01 9.19 20.77
N SER A 72 -6.21 9.01 20.20
CA SER A 72 -7.44 9.63 20.68
C SER A 72 -7.76 9.25 22.13
N LEU A 73 -7.68 7.95 22.46
CA LEU A 73 -7.94 7.45 23.81
C LEU A 73 -6.90 7.97 24.81
N THR A 74 -5.63 8.03 24.42
CA THR A 74 -4.55 8.55 25.28
C THR A 74 -4.78 10.02 25.60
N ALA A 75 -5.14 10.82 24.59
CA ALA A 75 -5.46 12.23 24.78
C ALA A 75 -6.69 12.42 25.69
N ALA A 76 -7.75 11.64 25.48
CA ALA A 76 -8.95 11.67 26.32
C ALA A 76 -8.65 11.29 27.78
N LEU A 77 -7.84 10.24 27.99
CA LEU A 77 -7.39 9.83 29.32
C LEU A 77 -6.60 10.95 30.00
N GLY A 78 -5.67 11.58 29.29
CA GLY A 78 -4.91 12.73 29.79
C GLY A 78 -5.82 13.88 30.23
N GLN A 79 -6.84 14.22 29.44
CA GLN A 79 -7.79 15.27 29.81
C GLN A 79 -8.61 14.92 31.05
N ILE A 80 -9.03 13.65 31.20
CA ILE A 80 -9.78 13.19 32.38
C ILE A 80 -8.91 13.31 33.64
N ILE A 81 -7.65 12.86 33.57
CA ILE A 81 -6.70 12.94 34.69
C ILE A 81 -6.48 14.40 35.10
N GLN A 82 -6.26 15.30 34.13
CA GLN A 82 -6.09 16.72 34.39
C GLN A 82 -7.32 17.34 35.05
N ASN A 83 -8.52 17.05 34.52
CA ASN A 83 -9.78 17.56 35.07
C ASN A 83 -10.06 17.04 36.50
N ALA A 84 -9.56 15.85 36.83
CA ALA A 84 -9.66 15.29 38.17
C ALA A 84 -8.68 15.92 39.19
N GLY A 85 -7.74 16.75 38.72
CA GLY A 85 -6.72 17.36 39.59
C GLY A 85 -5.75 16.35 40.18
N ILE A 86 -5.58 15.19 39.54
CA ILE A 86 -4.66 14.15 39.99
C ILE A 86 -3.25 14.57 39.61
N GLU A 87 -2.38 14.74 40.62
CA GLU A 87 -0.97 15.01 40.39
C GLU A 87 -0.23 13.70 40.01
N PRO A 88 0.71 13.77 39.04
CA PRO A 88 1.55 12.63 38.71
C PRO A 88 2.41 12.27 39.92
N ILE A 89 2.45 10.98 40.25
CA ILE A 89 3.38 10.47 41.26
C ILE A 89 4.78 10.60 40.65
N ALA A 90 5.71 11.25 41.37
CA ALA A 90 7.10 11.34 40.95
C ALA A 90 7.63 9.94 40.60
N GLU A 91 8.42 9.83 39.52
CA GLU A 91 9.06 8.59 39.08
C GLU A 91 10.00 8.07 40.17
N GLY A 92 9.44 7.39 41.18
CA GLY A 92 10.21 6.69 42.18
C GLY A 92 10.60 5.35 41.60
N GLU A 93 11.91 5.13 41.40
CA GLU A 93 12.71 3.88 41.24
C GLU A 93 11.93 2.56 41.09
N GLY A 94 10.92 2.56 40.25
CA GLY A 94 10.06 1.46 39.94
C GLY A 94 10.14 1.31 38.45
N GLU A 95 10.59 0.13 38.02
CA GLU A 95 10.67 -0.33 36.64
C GLU A 95 9.26 -0.41 36.03
N GLY A 96 8.57 0.72 35.93
CA GLY A 96 7.32 0.88 35.22
C GLY A 96 7.66 1.46 33.88
N GLU A 97 7.68 0.64 32.83
CA GLU A 97 7.68 1.15 31.48
C GLU A 97 6.43 2.02 31.31
N GLY A 98 6.62 3.35 31.35
CA GLY A 98 5.57 4.30 31.05
C GLY A 98 4.90 3.92 29.73
N PHE A 99 3.59 4.12 29.62
CA PHE A 99 2.85 3.73 28.42
C PHE A 99 3.45 4.42 27.19
N LYS A 100 4.23 3.66 26.42
CA LYS A 100 4.74 4.05 25.11
C LYS A 100 3.62 3.76 24.11
N PRO A 101 2.97 4.77 23.51
CA PRO A 101 1.99 4.52 22.46
C PRO A 101 2.66 3.73 21.35
N TRP A 102 2.06 2.61 20.96
CA TRP A 102 2.58 1.79 19.88
C TRP A 102 2.47 2.57 18.56
N ILE A 103 3.62 2.84 17.93
CA ILE A 103 3.71 3.54 16.65
C ILE A 103 4.00 2.48 15.56
N PRO A 104 3.07 2.23 14.62
CA PRO A 104 3.33 1.32 13.51
C PRO A 104 4.53 1.81 12.68
N ASN A 105 5.46 0.90 12.37
CA ASN A 105 6.68 1.13 11.58
C ASN A 105 7.74 2.06 12.21
N GLN A 106 7.89 2.07 13.54
CA GLN A 106 9.23 2.31 14.06
C GLN A 106 10.00 1.00 13.98
N GLU A 107 10.86 0.88 12.97
CA GLU A 107 11.99 -0.05 13.09
C GLU A 107 12.68 0.30 14.42
N ASP A 108 12.79 -0.67 15.32
CA ASP A 108 13.55 -0.59 16.57
C ASP A 108 15.03 -0.32 16.25
N ASN A 109 15.36 0.89 15.83
CA ASN A 109 16.74 1.34 15.67
C ASN A 109 17.27 1.86 17.01
N SER A 110 17.11 1.05 18.06
CA SER A 110 17.81 1.19 19.33
C SER A 110 18.92 0.14 19.39
N ALA A 111 19.76 0.09 18.36
CA ALA A 111 20.99 -0.69 18.35
C ALA A 111 22.18 0.28 18.43
N SER A 112 22.67 0.46 19.66
CA SER A 112 24.07 0.66 20.03
C SER A 112 24.84 1.79 19.33
N GLU A 113 24.84 2.98 19.93
CA GLU A 113 26.02 3.86 19.92
C GLU A 113 26.70 3.77 21.30
N GLU A 114 27.40 2.66 21.55
CA GLU A 114 28.57 2.69 22.43
C GLU A 114 29.67 3.42 21.66
N VAL A 115 29.78 4.73 21.83
CA VAL A 115 30.95 5.48 21.37
C VAL A 115 31.87 5.64 22.58
N GLU A 116 32.73 4.64 22.72
CA GLU A 116 33.99 4.73 23.45
C GLU A 116 34.80 5.91 22.88
N ALA A 117 35.03 6.94 23.69
CA ALA A 117 35.99 7.99 23.38
C ALA A 117 36.98 8.10 24.55
N ALA A 118 38.22 7.85 24.18
CA ALA A 118 39.43 7.68 24.98
C ALA A 118 39.85 8.91 25.80
#